data_AF-A0A816GM78-F1
#
_entry.id   AF-A0A816GM78-F1
#
_cell.length_a   1.000
_cell.length_b   1.000
_cell.length_c   1.000
_cell.angle_alpha   90.00
_cell.angle_beta   90.00
_cell.angle_gamma   90.00
#
_symmetry.space_group_name_H-M   'P 1'
#
loop_
_entity.id
_entity.type
_entity.pdbx_description
1 polymer ?
#
loop_
_entity_poly.entity_id
_entity_poly.type
_entity_poly.pdbx_seq_one_letter_code
_entity_poly.pdbx_strand_id
1 'polypeptide(L)'
;QFYRGLCRIKGQTTKLHLCDIYGNKEAGQKFKEMLAMGSSKPWSQILQSLTGETKVESKAVLDFFEPLYKWLKAENLARGYPVGWM
;
A
#
# COMPACT_ATOMS: atom_id res chain seq x y z
N GLN A 1 1.85 2.31 1.51
CA GLN A 1 2.44 2.78 0.23
C GLN A 1 3.64 1.93 -0.20
N PHE A 2 4.60 1.61 0.67
CA PHE A 2 5.75 0.76 0.31
C PHE A 2 5.37 -0.58 -0.32
N TYR A 3 4.46 -1.32 0.30
CA TYR A 3 3.98 -2.59 -0.26
C TYR A 3 3.41 -2.42 -1.68
N ARG A 4 2.58 -1.39 -1.91
CA ARG A 4 2.08 -1.04 -3.25
C ARG A 4 3.22 -0.72 -4.23
N GLY A 5 4.24 0.04 -3.82
CA GLY A 5 5.42 0.31 -4.62
C GLY A 5 6.19 -0.96 -4.99
N LEU A 6 6.44 -1.85 -4.03
CA LEU A 6 7.12 -3.13 -4.24
C LEU A 6 6.34 -4.06 -5.17
N CYS A 7 5.01 -4.12 -5.03
CA CYS A 7 4.14 -4.88 -5.92
C CYS A 7 4.16 -4.34 -7.36
N ARG A 8 4.23 -3.01 -7.53
CA ARG A 8 4.40 -2.37 -8.84
C ARG A 8 5.76 -2.72 -9.46
N ILE A 9 6.83 -2.70 -8.67
CA ILE A 9 8.17 -3.11 -9.11
C ILE A 9 8.19 -4.58 -9.55
N LYS A 10 7.49 -5.47 -8.82
CA LYS A 10 7.30 -6.87 -9.22
C LYS A 10 6.50 -7.03 -10.54
N GLY A 11 5.82 -5.98 -11.03
CA GLY A 11 5.00 -6.03 -12.23
C GLY A 11 3.63 -6.70 -12.02
N GLN A 12 3.16 -6.82 -10.77
CA GLN A 12 1.91 -7.51 -10.47
C GLN A 12 0.69 -6.66 -10.83
N THR A 13 -0.27 -7.26 -11.54
CA THR A 13 -1.50 -6.61 -12.03
C THR A 13 -2.77 -6.99 -11.25
N THR A 14 -2.65 -7.92 -10.29
CA THR A 14 -3.77 -8.34 -9.45
C THR A 14 -4.13 -7.30 -8.40
N LYS A 15 -5.24 -7.53 -7.68
CA LYS A 15 -5.60 -6.72 -6.50
C LYS A 15 -4.46 -6.68 -5.49
N LEU A 16 -4.29 -5.53 -4.83
CA LEU A 16 -3.14 -5.26 -3.98
C LEU A 16 -2.99 -6.26 -2.82
N HIS A 17 -4.09 -6.71 -2.21
CA HIS A 17 -4.04 -7.69 -1.11
C HIS A 17 -3.67 -9.13 -1.53
N LEU A 18 -3.62 -9.41 -2.84
CA LEU A 18 -3.15 -10.70 -3.38
C LEU A 18 -1.67 -10.63 -3.81
N CYS A 19 -1.01 -9.50 -3.60
CA CYS A 19 0.38 -9.36 -3.96
C CYS A 19 1.26 -10.23 -3.06
N ASP A 20 2.24 -10.88 -3.66
CA ASP A 20 3.30 -11.54 -2.92
C ASP A 20 4.62 -11.05 -3.47
N ILE A 21 5.49 -10.49 -2.63
CA ILE A 21 6.79 -9.98 -3.05
C ILE A 21 7.92 -11.00 -2.85
N TYR A 22 7.60 -12.20 -2.34
CA TYR A 22 8.56 -13.27 -2.12
C TYR A 22 9.35 -13.63 -3.39
N GLY A 23 10.65 -13.86 -3.20
CA GLY A 23 11.59 -14.23 -4.26
C GLY A 23 11.93 -13.13 -5.27
N ASN A 24 11.30 -11.95 -5.21
CA ASN A 24 11.55 -10.89 -6.19
C ASN A 24 12.81 -10.08 -5.81
N LYS A 25 13.91 -10.34 -6.54
CA LYS A 25 15.20 -9.69 -6.31
C LYS A 25 15.20 -8.19 -6.61
N GLU A 26 14.43 -7.76 -7.61
CA GLU A 26 14.36 -6.34 -8.00
C GLU A 26 13.68 -5.50 -6.92
N ALA A 27 12.53 -5.95 -6.42
CA ALA A 27 11.83 -5.34 -5.31
C ALA A 27 12.70 -5.32 -4.04
N GLY A 28 13.40 -6.42 -3.75
CA GLY A 28 14.35 -6.48 -2.64
C GLY A 28 15.50 -5.49 -2.77
N GLN A 29 16.08 -5.35 -3.97
CA GLN A 29 17.16 -4.41 -4.25
C GLN A 29 16.69 -2.97 -4.07
N LYS A 30 15.51 -2.61 -4.61
CA LYS A 30 14.91 -1.28 -4.43
C LYS A 30 14.59 -0.96 -2.97
N PHE A 31 14.08 -1.96 -2.23
CA PHE A 31 13.82 -1.79 -0.81
C PHE A 31 15.11 -1.56 -0.02
N LYS A 32 16.18 -2.32 -0.33
CA LYS A 32 17.49 -2.16 0.28
C LYS A 32 18.09 -0.78 0.01
N GLU A 33 18.02 -0.29 -1.24
CA GLU A 33 18.44 1.07 -1.62
C GLU A 33 17.72 2.13 -0.79
N MET A 34 16.39 1.98 -0.63
CA MET A 34 15.57 2.86 0.18
C MET A 34 16.00 2.84 1.67
N LEU A 35 16.21 1.66 2.24
CA LEU A 35 16.63 1.49 3.64
C LEU A 35 18.05 2.04 3.90
N ALA A 36 18.97 1.84 2.96
CA ALA A 36 20.37 2.26 3.09
C ALA A 36 20.55 3.78 3.22
N MET A 37 19.57 4.59 2.78
CA MET A 37 19.61 6.03 2.95
C MET A 37 19.53 6.47 4.42
N GLY A 38 18.91 5.68 5.30
CA GLY A 38 18.78 6.01 6.72
C GLY A 38 18.24 7.41 6.96
N SER A 39 18.88 8.17 7.85
CA SER A 39 18.54 9.57 8.12
C SER A 39 19.33 10.59 7.29
N SER A 40 20.07 10.15 6.26
CA SER A 40 20.93 11.04 5.45
C SER A 40 20.17 11.93 4.47
N LYS A 41 18.89 11.63 4.20
CA LYS A 41 18.02 12.35 3.28
C LYS A 41 16.69 12.70 3.96
N PRO A 42 16.01 13.78 3.52
CA PRO A 42 14.64 14.04 3.94
C PRO A 42 13.73 12.84 3.65
N TRP A 43 12.87 12.50 4.60
CA TRP A 43 11.99 11.32 4.50
C TRP A 43 11.13 11.30 3.24
N SER A 44 10.75 12.46 2.70
CA SER A 44 9.94 12.56 1.48
C SER A 44 10.71 12.10 0.24
N GLN A 45 12.03 12.32 0.19
CA GLN A 45 12.90 11.80 -0.87
C GLN A 45 13.08 10.29 -0.73
N ILE A 46 13.20 9.80 0.52
CA ILE A 46 13.27 8.37 0.81
C ILE A 46 11.98 7.67 0.36
N LEU A 47 10.83 8.23 0.71
CA LEU A 47 9.53 7.72 0.27
C LEU A 47 9.44 7.68 -1.26
N GLN A 48 9.78 8.78 -1.93
CA GLN A 48 9.72 8.91 -3.39
C GLN A 48 10.59 7.86 -4.09
N SER A 49 11.75 7.52 -3.54
CA SER A 49 12.68 6.55 -4.14
C SER A 49 12.07 5.16 -4.39
N LEU A 50 11.08 4.76 -3.56
CA LEU A 50 10.44 3.46 -3.65
C LEU A 50 9.01 3.53 -4.20
N THR A 51 8.26 4.57 -3.85
CA THR A 51 6.83 4.65 -4.17
C THR A 51 6.53 5.55 -5.37
N GLY A 52 7.46 6.41 -5.76
CA GLY A 52 7.23 7.52 -6.70
C GLY A 52 6.46 8.70 -6.11
N GLU A 53 6.08 8.64 -4.82
CA GLU A 53 5.22 9.61 -4.15
C GLU A 53 6.02 10.38 -3.09
N THR A 54 5.80 11.69 -2.95
CA THR A 54 6.54 12.54 -1.99
C THR A 54 5.79 12.76 -0.66
N LYS A 55 4.52 12.33 -0.59
CA LYS A 55 3.64 12.51 0.56
C LYS A 55 3.09 11.18 1.05
N VAL A 56 2.81 11.10 2.35
CA VAL A 56 2.08 9.96 2.92
C VAL A 56 0.62 10.06 2.50
N GLU A 57 0.10 8.97 1.94
CA GLU A 57 -1.28 8.86 1.45
C GLU A 57 -1.93 7.57 1.92
N SER A 58 -3.18 7.67 2.36
CA SER A 58 -4.00 6.52 2.79
C SER A 58 -4.49 5.67 1.61
N LYS A 59 -4.36 6.15 0.36
CA LYS A 59 -4.87 5.46 -0.83
C LYS A 59 -4.38 4.02 -0.94
N ALA A 60 -3.11 3.75 -0.63
CA ALA A 60 -2.58 2.38 -0.67
C ALA A 60 -3.24 1.43 0.35
N VAL A 61 -3.68 1.95 1.50
CA VAL A 61 -4.42 1.17 2.51
C VAL A 61 -5.84 0.93 2.04
N LEU A 62 -6.49 1.95 1.48
CA LEU A 62 -7.84 1.82 0.90
C LEU A 62 -7.86 0.83 -0.26
N ASP A 63 -6.87 0.87 -1.16
CA ASP A 63 -6.72 -0.06 -2.29
C ASP A 63 -6.56 -1.51 -1.81
N PHE A 64 -5.85 -1.73 -0.69
CA PHE A 64 -5.66 -3.05 -0.09
C PHE A 64 -6.99 -3.61 0.42
N PHE A 65 -7.73 -2.82 1.20
CA PHE A 65 -8.99 -3.21 1.84
C PHE A 65 -10.24 -2.99 0.97
N GLU A 66 -10.09 -2.60 -0.29
CA GLU A 66 -11.21 -2.26 -1.18
C GLU A 66 -12.34 -3.32 -1.22
N PRO A 67 -12.04 -4.64 -1.31
CA PRO A 67 -13.11 -5.65 -1.31
C PRO A 67 -13.82 -5.74 0.05
N LEU A 68 -13.07 -5.69 1.15
CA LEU A 68 -13.63 -5.74 2.50
C LEU A 68 -14.50 -4.52 2.76
N TYR A 69 -14.04 -3.34 2.35
CA TYR A 69 -14.78 -2.10 2.49
C TYR A 69 -16.12 -2.14 1.74
N LYS A 70 -16.11 -2.65 0.50
CA LYS A 70 -17.33 -2.86 -0.29
C LYS A 70 -18.30 -3.84 0.39
N TRP A 71 -17.78 -4.96 0.88
CA TRP A 71 -18.57 -5.96 1.57
C TRP A 71 -19.20 -5.40 2.86
N LEU A 72 -18.41 -4.74 3.71
CA LEU A 72 -18.89 -4.14 4.95
C LEU A 72 -19.97 -3.09 4.71
N LYS A 73 -19.82 -2.26 3.67
CA LYS A 73 -20.86 -1.29 3.30
C LYS A 73 -22.18 -1.95 2.91
N ALA A 74 -22.12 -3.02 2.12
CA ALA A 74 -23.31 -3.75 1.71
C ALA A 74 -23.98 -4.45 2.91
N GLU A 75 -23.19 -5.09 3.77
CA GLU A 75 -23.70 -5.79 4.96
C GLU A 75 -24.31 -4.82 5.97
N ASN A 76 -23.62 -3.71 6.29
CA ASN A 76 -24.16 -2.71 7.22
C ASN A 76 -25.49 -2.14 6.70
N LEU A 77 -25.60 -1.88 5.40
CA LEU A 77 -26.85 -1.43 4.79
C LEU A 77 -27.96 -2.49 4.88
N ALA A 78 -27.64 -3.75 4.57
CA ALA A 78 -28.59 -4.86 4.63
C ALA A 78 -29.09 -5.14 6.05
N ARG A 79 -28.26 -4.90 7.07
CA ARG A 79 -28.58 -5.11 8.48
C ARG A 79 -29.15 -3.86 9.18
N GLY A 80 -29.11 -2.70 8.53
CA GLY A 80 -29.49 -1.43 9.14
C GLY A 80 -28.54 -1.00 10.27
N TYR A 81 -27.27 -1.40 10.24
CA TYR A 81 -26.30 -1.00 11.26
C TYR A 81 -25.91 0.48 11.08
N PRO A 82 -26.03 1.31 12.13
CA PRO A 82 -25.62 2.70 12.07
C PRO A 82 -24.10 2.80 11.88
N VAL A 83 -23.67 3.79 11.09
CA VAL A 83 -22.24 4.11 10.92
C VAL A 83 -21.88 5.23 11.89
N GLY A 84 -20.97 4.93 12.81
CA GLY A 84 -20.62 5.84 13.90
C GLY A 84 -21.42 5.51 15.16
N TRP A 85 -21.57 6.50 16.03
CA TRP A 85 -22.11 6.35 17.39
C TRP A 85 -23.32 7.26 17.66
N MET A 86 -23.89 7.84 16.61
CA MET A 86 -25.07 8.72 16.69
C MET A 86 -26.31 8.01 16.16
#